data_AF-A0A7G2II41-F1
#
_entry.id   AF-A0A7G2II41-F1
#
_cell.length_a   1.000
_cell.length_b   1.000
_cell.length_c   1.000
_cell.angle_alpha   90.00
_cell.angle_beta   90.00
_cell.angle_gamma   90.00
#
_symmetry.space_group_name_H-M   'P 1'
#
loop_
_entity.id
_entity.type
_entity.pdbx_description
1 polymer ?
#
loop_
_entity_poly.entity_id
_entity_poly.type
_entity_poly.pdbx_seq_one_letter_code
_entity_poly.pdbx_strand_id
1 'polypeptide(L)'
;MWALFMIRNVKKQRPVNLDLQTIRFPITAIASILHRVSGVITFVAVGILLWLLGTSLSSPEGFLTASSIMNNFFVELILWGILIALAYHAVMGIRHLLMDFGYIEETLEAGTRSAKNLFRYHCRAFTSRRSPRMVSNASALGRNGVHDFILVRATAIVLTLYIIFMVGFFATSGELTYEVWTGFFSSAFTKVFTLLALFSILIHAWIGMWQVLTDYVKPLAVRLILQLAIVVALVVYVIYGFVVVWGV
;
A
#
# COMPACT_ATOMS: atom_id res chain seq x y z
N MET A 1 47.76 23.67 -35.74
CA MET A 1 47.67 23.32 -34.30
C MET A 1 46.20 23.29 -33.83
N TRP A 2 45.33 22.48 -34.46
CA TRP A 2 43.88 22.42 -34.18
C TRP A 2 43.24 21.05 -34.50
N ALA A 3 43.92 19.93 -34.19
CA ALA A 3 43.43 18.58 -34.59
C ALA A 3 43.19 17.60 -33.43
N LEU A 4 43.10 18.05 -32.18
CA LEU A 4 43.01 17.14 -31.02
C LEU A 4 42.00 17.64 -29.99
N PHE A 5 40.70 17.54 -30.26
CA PHE A 5 39.71 17.42 -29.17
C PHE A 5 38.33 16.90 -29.66
N MET A 6 38.31 15.77 -30.38
CA MET A 6 37.08 14.97 -30.50
C MET A 6 36.99 14.02 -29.30
N ILE A 7 36.40 14.47 -28.19
CA ILE A 7 36.01 13.55 -27.11
C ILE A 7 34.85 12.70 -27.64
N ARG A 8 35.17 11.48 -28.10
CA ARG A 8 34.17 10.42 -28.30
C ARG A 8 33.54 10.10 -26.94
N ASN A 9 32.26 10.44 -26.75
CA ASN A 9 31.44 9.95 -25.64
C ASN A 9 31.21 8.44 -25.78
N VAL A 10 32.19 7.62 -25.37
CA VAL A 10 31.99 6.18 -25.21
C VAL A 10 31.11 5.99 -23.99
N LYS A 11 29.83 5.61 -24.17
CA LYS A 11 28.97 5.20 -23.05
C LYS A 11 29.65 4.02 -22.37
N LYS A 12 30.25 4.24 -21.20
CA LYS A 12 30.84 3.19 -20.38
C LYS A 12 29.69 2.27 -19.93
N GLN A 13 29.50 1.15 -20.64
CA GLN A 13 28.62 0.08 -20.22
C GLN A 13 29.16 -0.42 -18.88
N ARG A 14 28.43 -0.17 -17.79
CA ARG A 14 28.78 -0.77 -16.51
C ARG A 14 28.74 -2.28 -16.69
N PRO A 15 29.72 -3.04 -16.19
CA PRO A 15 29.68 -4.49 -16.28
C PRO A 15 28.37 -4.98 -15.65
N VAL A 16 27.53 -5.60 -16.48
CA VAL A 16 26.23 -6.12 -16.06
C VAL A 16 26.46 -7.57 -15.63
N ASN A 17 26.69 -7.78 -14.33
CA ASN A 17 26.59 -9.12 -13.78
C ASN A 17 25.09 -9.41 -13.56
N LEU A 18 24.50 -10.18 -14.47
CA LEU A 18 23.07 -10.51 -14.48
C LEU A 18 22.75 -11.79 -13.69
N ASP A 19 23.72 -12.36 -12.98
CA ASP A 19 23.48 -13.53 -12.15
C ASP A 19 22.79 -13.11 -10.84
N LEU A 20 21.45 -13.15 -10.86
CA LEU A 20 20.58 -12.74 -9.76
C LEU A 20 20.84 -13.53 -8.47
N GLN A 21 21.41 -14.73 -8.55
CA GLN A 21 21.70 -15.57 -7.38
C GLN A 21 22.89 -15.02 -6.56
N THR A 22 23.71 -14.14 -7.16
CA THR A 22 24.85 -13.50 -6.48
C THR A 22 24.47 -12.22 -5.71
N ILE A 23 23.27 -11.68 -5.93
CA ILE A 23 22.81 -10.42 -5.32
C ILE A 23 22.15 -10.71 -3.97
N ARG A 24 22.84 -10.42 -2.87
CA ARG A 24 22.27 -10.49 -1.50
C ARG A 24 21.65 -9.14 -1.13
N PHE A 25 20.32 -9.09 -1.03
CA PHE A 25 19.62 -7.90 -0.56
C PHE A 25 19.80 -7.72 0.96
N PRO A 26 20.01 -6.48 1.44
CA PRO A 26 19.94 -6.20 2.86
C PRO A 26 18.51 -6.47 3.38
N ILE A 27 18.40 -6.89 4.64
CA ILE A 27 17.11 -7.24 5.27
C ILE A 27 16.09 -6.10 5.17
N THR A 28 16.56 -4.85 5.27
CA THR A 28 15.73 -3.65 5.13
C THR A 28 15.11 -3.52 3.73
N ALA A 29 15.82 -3.92 2.68
CA ALA A 29 15.29 -3.93 1.32
C ALA A 29 14.23 -5.03 1.16
N ILE A 30 14.48 -6.23 1.71
CA ILE A 30 13.50 -7.32 1.70
C ILE A 30 12.21 -6.89 2.43
N ALA A 31 12.34 -6.30 3.62
CA ALA A 31 11.18 -5.82 4.39
C ALA A 31 10.39 -4.73 3.64
N SER A 32 11.07 -3.82 2.96
CA SER A 32 10.40 -2.81 2.12
C SER A 32 9.65 -3.43 0.93
N ILE A 33 10.25 -4.43 0.26
CA ILE A 33 9.61 -5.16 -0.84
C ILE A 33 8.38 -5.91 -0.32
N LEU A 34 8.52 -6.63 0.80
CA LEU A 34 7.41 -7.37 1.40
C LEU A 34 6.28 -6.45 1.84
N HIS A 35 6.55 -5.25 2.37
CA HIS A 35 5.50 -4.30 2.76
C HIS A 35 4.70 -3.81 1.54
N ARG A 36 5.38 -3.61 0.40
CA ARG A 36 4.72 -3.24 -0.87
C ARG A 36 3.89 -4.41 -1.41
N VAL A 37 4.46 -5.62 -1.44
CA VAL A 37 3.76 -6.83 -1.91
C VAL A 37 2.53 -7.10 -1.04
N SER A 38 2.67 -7.02 0.28
CA SER A 38 1.54 -7.21 1.20
C SER A 38 0.47 -6.13 1.02
N GLY A 39 0.85 -4.89 0.69
CA GLY A 39 -0.09 -3.82 0.33
C GLY A 39 -0.88 -4.12 -0.95
N VAL A 40 -0.23 -4.66 -2.00
CA VAL A 40 -0.91 -5.10 -3.23
C VAL A 40 -1.87 -6.25 -2.96
N ILE A 41 -1.46 -7.24 -2.16
CA ILE A 41 -2.32 -8.35 -1.75
C ILE A 41 -3.53 -7.82 -0.97
N THR A 42 -3.30 -6.93 -0.01
CA THR A 42 -4.35 -6.34 0.82
C THR A 42 -5.34 -5.53 -0.03
N PHE A 43 -4.85 -4.77 -1.03
CA PHE A 43 -5.71 -4.04 -1.97
C PHE A 43 -6.70 -4.97 -2.69
N VAL A 44 -6.22 -6.10 -3.23
CA VAL A 44 -7.08 -7.10 -3.88
C VAL A 44 -8.02 -7.77 -2.86
N ALA A 45 -7.50 -8.07 -1.66
CA ALA A 45 -8.26 -8.69 -0.59
C ALA A 45 -9.47 -7.85 -0.15
N VAL A 46 -9.37 -6.51 -0.15
CA VAL A 46 -10.50 -5.63 0.19
C VAL A 46 -11.73 -5.92 -0.68
N GLY A 47 -11.55 -6.18 -1.98
CA GLY A 47 -12.67 -6.53 -2.86
C GLY A 47 -13.34 -7.86 -2.47
N ILE A 48 -12.54 -8.88 -2.16
CA ILE A 48 -13.04 -10.20 -1.72
C ILE A 48 -13.77 -10.08 -0.38
N LEU A 49 -13.17 -9.37 0.58
CA LEU A 49 -13.73 -9.20 1.92
C LEU A 49 -15.01 -8.34 1.89
N LEU A 50 -15.07 -7.30 1.06
CA LEU A 50 -16.30 -6.52 0.88
C LEU A 50 -17.42 -7.35 0.26
N TRP A 51 -17.12 -8.15 -0.76
CA TRP A 51 -18.11 -9.06 -1.34
C TRP A 51 -18.64 -10.07 -0.30
N LEU A 52 -17.76 -10.65 0.50
CA LEU A 52 -18.13 -11.56 1.59
C LEU A 52 -18.95 -10.86 2.70
N LEU A 53 -18.59 -9.61 3.03
CA LEU A 53 -19.33 -8.77 3.98
C LEU A 53 -20.76 -8.49 3.45
N GLY A 54 -20.89 -8.12 2.17
CA GLY A 54 -22.20 -7.88 1.55
C GLY A 54 -23.07 -9.13 1.51
N THR A 55 -22.47 -10.28 1.21
CA THR A 55 -23.18 -11.56 1.23
C THR A 55 -23.66 -11.91 2.65
N SER A 56 -22.78 -11.78 3.64
CA SER A 56 -23.10 -12.15 5.04
C SER A 56 -24.10 -11.23 5.71
N LEU A 57 -24.25 -9.98 5.26
CA LEU A 57 -25.22 -9.02 5.78
C LEU A 57 -26.55 -9.00 5.01
N SER A 58 -26.65 -9.70 3.87
CA SER A 58 -27.82 -9.60 3.00
C SER A 58 -29.09 -10.23 3.56
N SER A 59 -28.96 -11.34 4.30
CA SER A 59 -30.05 -12.17 4.82
C SER A 59 -29.49 -13.27 5.71
N PRO A 60 -30.31 -13.96 6.53
CA PRO A 60 -29.90 -15.17 7.25
C PRO A 60 -29.33 -16.24 6.31
N GLU A 61 -29.95 -16.45 5.14
CA GLU A 61 -29.47 -17.39 4.13
C GLU A 61 -28.14 -16.95 3.51
N GLY A 62 -27.96 -15.64 3.30
CA GLY A 62 -26.70 -15.05 2.85
C GLY A 62 -25.57 -15.25 3.85
N PHE A 63 -25.86 -15.12 5.15
CA PHE A 63 -24.91 -15.42 6.22
C PHE A 63 -24.49 -16.89 6.24
N LEU A 64 -25.45 -17.81 6.14
CA LEU A 64 -25.14 -19.25 6.04
C LEU A 64 -24.34 -19.58 4.79
N THR A 65 -24.63 -18.92 3.67
CA THR A 65 -23.87 -19.05 2.42
C THR A 65 -22.42 -18.58 2.62
N ALA A 66 -22.22 -17.41 3.22
CA ALA A 66 -20.89 -16.89 3.54
C ALA A 66 -20.12 -17.85 4.49
N SER A 67 -20.78 -18.35 5.53
CA SER A 67 -20.21 -19.34 6.44
C SER A 67 -19.84 -20.64 5.73
N SER A 68 -20.69 -21.17 4.85
CA SER A 68 -20.40 -22.36 4.05
C SER A 68 -19.20 -22.17 3.12
N ILE A 69 -19.09 -21.00 2.48
CA ILE A 69 -17.93 -20.63 1.67
C ILE A 69 -16.65 -20.61 2.51
N MET A 70 -16.69 -20.02 3.71
CA MET A 70 -15.55 -19.95 4.63
C MET A 70 -15.13 -21.31 5.18
N ASN A 71 -16.05 -22.28 5.28
CA ASN A 71 -15.78 -23.65 5.73
C ASN A 71 -15.12 -24.54 4.64
N ASN A 72 -14.79 -23.97 3.47
CA ASN A 72 -14.03 -24.68 2.45
C ASN A 72 -12.52 -24.56 2.70
N PHE A 73 -11.80 -25.69 2.72
CA PHE A 73 -10.36 -25.76 2.96
C PHE A 73 -9.54 -24.76 2.11
N PHE A 74 -9.83 -24.62 0.81
CA PHE A 74 -9.08 -23.72 -0.05
C PHE A 74 -9.40 -22.25 0.24
N VAL A 75 -10.64 -21.93 0.59
CA VAL A 75 -11.04 -20.58 0.97
C VAL A 75 -10.42 -20.19 2.30
N GLU A 76 -10.40 -21.12 3.27
CA GLU A 76 -9.74 -20.92 4.55
C GLU A 76 -8.25 -20.63 4.35
N LEU A 77 -7.56 -21.39 3.49
CA LEU A 77 -6.16 -21.16 3.16
C LEU A 77 -5.93 -19.77 2.53
N ILE A 78 -6.82 -19.34 1.64
CA ILE A 78 -6.78 -17.99 1.03
C ILE A 78 -7.00 -16.92 2.10
N LEU A 79 -7.97 -17.10 3.00
CA LEU A 79 -8.25 -16.17 4.09
C LEU A 79 -7.07 -16.07 5.06
N TRP A 80 -6.43 -17.19 5.41
CA TRP A 80 -5.18 -17.19 6.18
C TRP A 80 -4.08 -16.39 5.48
N GLY A 81 -3.92 -16.56 4.17
CA GLY A 81 -2.99 -15.76 3.36
C GLY A 81 -3.30 -14.26 3.38
N ILE A 82 -4.57 -13.89 3.27
CA ILE A 82 -5.05 -12.50 3.39
C ILE A 82 -4.75 -11.93 4.76
N LEU A 83 -5.04 -12.67 5.84
CA LEU A 83 -4.79 -12.24 7.21
C LEU A 83 -3.31 -12.04 7.49
N ILE A 84 -2.44 -12.95 7.00
CA ILE A 84 -0.99 -12.81 7.13
C ILE A 84 -0.49 -11.57 6.37
N ALA A 85 -0.96 -11.35 5.14
CA ALA A 85 -0.59 -10.18 4.35
C ALA A 85 -1.04 -8.87 5.03
N LEU A 86 -2.29 -8.84 5.53
CA LEU A 86 -2.83 -7.69 6.27
C LEU A 86 -2.05 -7.44 7.55
N ALA A 87 -1.78 -8.47 8.35
CA ALA A 87 -1.02 -8.37 9.59
C ALA A 87 0.40 -7.85 9.32
N TYR A 88 1.09 -8.40 8.32
CA TYR A 88 2.42 -7.93 7.93
C TYR A 88 2.38 -6.46 7.46
N HIS A 89 1.39 -6.10 6.64
CA HIS A 89 1.21 -4.73 6.15
C HIS A 89 0.97 -3.75 7.31
N ALA A 90 0.08 -4.10 8.24
CA ALA A 90 -0.25 -3.30 9.41
C ALA A 90 0.96 -3.16 10.36
N VAL A 91 1.66 -4.24 10.70
CA VAL A 91 2.84 -4.21 11.57
C VAL A 91 3.94 -3.33 10.99
N MET A 92 4.23 -3.47 9.69
CA MET A 92 5.22 -2.63 9.01
C MET A 92 4.75 -1.17 8.90
N GLY A 93 3.45 -0.92 8.72
CA GLY A 93 2.85 0.42 8.77
C GLY A 93 2.99 1.08 10.14
N ILE A 94 2.72 0.34 11.22
CA ILE A 94 2.92 0.79 12.61
C ILE A 94 4.40 1.08 12.85
N ARG A 95 5.31 0.22 12.39
CA ARG A 95 6.76 0.47 12.45
C ARG A 95 7.13 1.80 11.79
N HIS A 96 6.57 2.09 10.61
CA HIS A 96 6.79 3.39 9.94
C HIS A 96 6.25 4.56 10.75
N LEU A 97 5.04 4.45 11.32
CA LEU A 97 4.48 5.48 12.19
C LEU A 97 5.36 5.72 13.42
N LEU A 98 5.82 4.67 14.09
CA LEU A 98 6.71 4.77 15.25
C LEU A 98 8.05 5.45 14.89
N MET A 99 8.57 5.20 13.69
CA MET A 99 9.75 5.89 13.18
C MET A 99 9.50 7.39 12.94
N ASP A 100 8.36 7.73 12.34
CA ASP A 100 8.01 9.12 12.04
C ASP A 100 7.80 9.96 13.31
N PHE A 101 7.35 9.34 14.42
CA PHE A 101 7.24 9.96 15.74
C PHE A 101 8.54 9.89 16.57
N GLY A 102 9.61 9.29 16.05
CA GLY A 102 10.90 9.19 16.74
C GLY A 102 10.95 8.14 17.86
N TYR A 103 9.98 7.23 17.95
CA TYR A 103 9.98 6.12 18.91
C TYR A 103 10.89 4.97 18.49
N ILE A 104 11.14 4.82 17.18
CA ILE A 104 12.11 3.87 16.63
C ILE A 104 13.12 4.64 15.81
N GLU A 105 14.39 4.59 16.18
CA GLU A 105 15.45 5.19 15.39
C GLU A 105 15.60 4.43 14.05
N GLU A 106 15.42 5.12 12.93
CA GLU A 106 16.20 4.74 11.75
C GLU A 106 17.66 4.94 12.15
N THR A 107 18.49 3.90 12.16
CA THR A 107 19.91 4.02 12.54
C THR A 107 20.46 5.29 11.91
N LEU A 108 20.74 6.32 12.72
CA LEU A 108 21.10 7.65 12.23
C LEU A 108 22.29 7.56 11.29
N GLU A 109 23.15 6.55 11.46
CA GLU A 109 24.21 6.19 10.53
C GLU A 109 23.73 5.85 9.12
N ALA A 110 22.67 5.07 8.93
CA ALA A 110 22.17 4.72 7.59
C ALA A 110 21.54 5.92 6.88
N GLY A 111 20.72 6.71 7.59
CA GLY A 111 20.15 7.95 7.07
C GLY A 111 21.21 9.00 6.75
N THR A 112 22.15 9.22 7.68
CA THR A 112 23.29 10.15 7.51
C THR A 112 24.26 9.67 6.43
N ARG A 113 24.51 8.37 6.29
CA ARG A 113 25.36 7.80 5.23
C ARG A 113 24.70 7.93 3.87
N SER A 114 23.39 7.74 3.76
CA SER A 114 22.63 7.95 2.52
C SER A 114 22.66 9.43 2.11
N ALA A 115 22.39 10.35 3.04
CA ALA A 115 22.46 11.79 2.82
C ALA A 115 23.88 12.27 2.46
N LYS A 116 24.92 11.82 3.18
CA LYS A 116 26.33 12.13 2.88
C LYS A 116 26.77 11.58 1.52
N ASN A 117 26.34 10.37 1.16
CA ASN A 117 26.64 9.80 -0.15
C ASN A 117 25.96 10.61 -1.27
N LEU A 118 24.67 10.94 -1.11
CA LEU A 118 23.94 11.80 -2.04
C LEU A 118 24.64 13.16 -2.21
N PHE A 119 25.02 13.82 -1.11
CA PHE A 119 25.76 15.09 -1.14
C PHE A 119 27.12 14.95 -1.85
N ARG A 120 27.86 13.86 -1.61
CA ARG A 120 29.15 13.57 -2.26
C ARG A 120 29.01 13.30 -3.76
N TYR A 121 27.95 12.62 -4.19
CA TYR A 121 27.62 12.43 -5.60
C TYR A 121 27.17 13.74 -6.25
N HIS A 122 26.41 14.58 -5.55
CA HIS A 122 25.96 15.87 -6.05
C HIS A 122 27.11 16.87 -6.19
N CYS A 123 28.03 16.95 -5.22
CA CYS A 123 29.25 17.77 -5.33
C CYS A 123 30.19 17.33 -6.46
N ARG A 124 30.25 16.03 -6.79
CA ARG A 124 31.02 15.54 -7.96
C ARG A 124 30.31 15.80 -9.29
N ALA A 125 28.99 15.95 -9.31
CA ALA A 125 28.24 16.31 -10.51
C ALA A 125 28.27 17.82 -10.80
N PHE A 126 28.47 18.66 -9.77
CA PHE A 126 28.50 20.12 -9.87
C PHE A 126 29.79 20.69 -10.49
N THR A 127 30.81 19.86 -10.73
CA THR A 127 31.97 20.24 -11.54
C THR A 127 31.79 19.98 -13.04
N SER A 128 30.65 19.40 -13.46
CA SER A 128 30.28 19.30 -14.88
C SER A 128 29.17 20.30 -15.20
N ARG A 129 29.46 21.29 -16.06
CA ARG A 129 28.52 22.30 -16.58
C ARG A 129 27.37 21.65 -17.40
N ARG A 130 26.41 21.01 -16.75
CA ARG A 130 25.09 20.74 -17.34
C ARG A 130 24.04 21.22 -16.37
N SER A 131 23.23 22.18 -16.84
CA SER A 131 21.95 22.54 -16.22
C SER A 131 21.20 21.25 -15.84
N PRO A 132 20.75 21.11 -14.58
CA PRO A 132 19.86 20.02 -14.21
C PRO A 132 18.57 20.23 -15.00
N ARG A 133 18.37 19.42 -16.03
CA ARG A 133 17.11 19.37 -16.75
C ARG A 133 16.08 18.83 -15.76
N MET A 134 15.23 19.69 -15.20
CA MET A 134 14.07 19.26 -14.43
C MET A 134 13.24 18.35 -15.34
N VAL A 135 13.22 17.05 -15.03
CA VAL A 135 12.41 16.10 -15.76
C VAL A 135 10.99 16.29 -15.23
N SER A 136 10.15 16.97 -15.98
CA SER A 136 8.71 17.05 -15.70
C SER A 136 8.15 15.64 -15.82
N ASN A 137 7.94 14.97 -14.68
CA ASN A 137 7.32 13.65 -14.66
C ASN A 137 5.83 13.85 -14.93
N ALA A 138 5.39 13.62 -16.17
CA ALA A 138 4.00 13.85 -16.59
C ALA A 138 2.97 13.11 -15.71
N SER A 139 3.35 12.00 -15.06
CA SER A 139 2.50 11.28 -14.10
C SER A 139 2.50 11.84 -12.68
N ALA A 140 3.17 12.95 -12.41
CA ALA A 140 3.27 13.62 -11.11
C ALA A 140 2.67 15.04 -11.10
N LEU A 141 1.97 15.43 -12.16
CA LEU A 141 1.30 16.73 -12.29
C LEU A 141 0.46 17.04 -11.03
N GLY A 142 0.86 18.07 -10.27
CA GLY A 142 0.13 18.58 -9.10
C GLY A 142 0.37 17.88 -7.75
N ARG A 143 1.25 16.87 -7.64
CA ARG A 143 1.49 16.18 -6.36
C ARG A 143 2.45 16.93 -5.44
N ASN A 144 2.10 16.96 -4.15
CA ASN A 144 2.93 17.47 -3.06
C ASN A 144 3.36 16.29 -2.18
N GLY A 145 4.67 16.00 -2.13
CA GLY A 145 5.20 14.87 -1.35
C GLY A 145 4.90 14.95 0.15
N VAL A 146 4.84 16.15 0.74
CA VAL A 146 4.49 16.35 2.16
C VAL A 146 3.02 16.04 2.39
N HIS A 147 2.14 16.50 1.49
CA HIS A 147 0.71 16.20 1.56
C HIS A 147 0.45 14.70 1.44
N ASP A 148 1.07 14.02 0.47
CA ASP A 148 0.95 12.58 0.28
C ASP A 148 1.43 11.80 1.50
N PHE A 149 2.56 12.22 2.08
CA PHE A 149 3.08 11.64 3.32
C PHE A 149 2.05 11.77 4.46
N ILE A 150 1.55 12.97 4.73
CA ILE A 150 0.57 13.22 5.81
C ILE A 150 -0.70 12.40 5.59
N LEU A 151 -1.24 12.38 4.37
CA LEU A 151 -2.46 11.63 4.05
C LEU A 151 -2.28 10.13 4.28
N VAL A 152 -1.16 9.54 3.86
CA VAL A 152 -0.89 8.12 4.09
C VAL A 152 -0.79 7.82 5.59
N ARG A 153 -0.22 8.73 6.40
CA ARG A 153 -0.12 8.53 7.86
C ARG A 153 -1.44 8.66 8.57
N ALA A 154 -2.19 9.72 8.29
CA ALA A 154 -3.51 9.93 8.89
C ALA A 154 -4.44 8.75 8.59
N THR A 155 -4.47 8.30 7.33
CA THR A 155 -5.28 7.15 6.92
C THR A 155 -4.79 5.84 7.53
N ALA A 156 -3.47 5.61 7.64
CA ALA A 156 -2.92 4.43 8.31
C ALA A 156 -3.36 4.31 9.77
N ILE A 157 -3.42 5.43 10.50
CA ILE A 157 -3.88 5.46 11.89
C ILE A 157 -5.35 5.04 11.96
N VAL A 158 -6.21 5.65 11.13
CA VAL A 158 -7.64 5.32 11.06
C VAL A 158 -7.85 3.83 10.73
N LEU A 159 -7.12 3.30 9.75
CA LEU A 159 -7.22 1.89 9.36
C LEU A 159 -6.74 0.94 10.45
N THR A 160 -5.66 1.30 11.15
CA THR A 160 -5.16 0.51 12.29
C THR A 160 -6.21 0.45 13.41
N LEU A 161 -6.83 1.58 13.73
CA LEU A 161 -7.91 1.63 14.73
C LEU A 161 -9.12 0.79 14.29
N TYR A 162 -9.46 0.81 13.00
CA TYR A 162 -10.57 0.00 12.47
C TYR A 162 -10.27 -1.51 12.55
N ILE A 163 -9.02 -1.92 12.26
CA ILE A 163 -8.58 -3.31 12.44
C ILE A 163 -8.71 -3.73 13.90
N ILE A 164 -8.23 -2.90 14.84
CA ILE A 164 -8.34 -3.17 16.28
C ILE A 164 -9.80 -3.29 16.70
N PHE A 165 -10.68 -2.42 16.19
CA PHE A 165 -12.11 -2.44 16.45
C PHE A 165 -12.78 -3.74 15.98
N MET A 166 -12.51 -4.18 14.74
CA MET A 166 -13.02 -5.44 14.19
C MET A 166 -12.48 -6.66 14.94
N VAL A 167 -11.18 -6.66 15.28
CA VAL A 167 -10.57 -7.74 16.08
C VAL A 167 -11.19 -7.79 17.48
N GLY A 168 -11.43 -6.64 18.11
CA GLY A 168 -12.08 -6.54 19.41
C GLY A 168 -13.50 -7.11 19.40
N PHE A 169 -14.28 -6.83 18.35
CA PHE A 169 -15.59 -7.45 18.15
C PHE A 169 -15.48 -8.99 18.12
N PHE A 170 -14.67 -9.56 17.22
CA PHE A 170 -14.52 -11.02 17.12
C PHE A 170 -13.94 -11.67 18.38
N ALA A 171 -13.08 -10.96 19.12
CA ALA A 171 -12.51 -11.46 20.37
C ALA A 171 -13.51 -11.49 21.54
N THR A 172 -14.63 -10.78 21.44
CA THR A 172 -15.59 -10.60 22.54
C THR A 172 -17.00 -11.09 22.22
N SER A 173 -17.34 -11.30 20.95
CA SER A 173 -18.69 -11.65 20.50
C SER A 173 -19.13 -13.07 20.88
N GLY A 174 -18.19 -13.97 21.21
CA GLY A 174 -18.50 -15.39 21.43
C GLY A 174 -18.88 -16.07 20.11
N GLU A 175 -20.04 -16.73 20.07
CA GLU A 175 -20.56 -17.37 18.86
C GLU A 175 -21.09 -16.33 17.86
N LEU A 176 -20.62 -16.41 16.61
CA LEU A 176 -21.01 -15.47 15.56
C LEU A 176 -22.30 -15.95 14.86
N THR A 177 -23.44 -15.43 15.31
CA THR A 177 -24.74 -15.63 14.62
C THR A 177 -25.07 -14.45 13.69
N TYR A 178 -26.06 -14.64 12.81
CA TYR A 178 -26.52 -13.58 11.92
C TYR A 178 -27.03 -12.35 12.69
N GLU A 179 -27.75 -12.56 13.80
CA GLU A 179 -28.32 -11.48 14.61
C GLU A 179 -27.23 -10.66 15.31
N VAL A 180 -26.18 -11.32 15.81
CA VAL A 180 -25.03 -10.64 16.42
C VAL A 180 -24.25 -9.86 15.36
N TRP A 181 -24.01 -10.47 14.21
CA TRP A 181 -23.26 -9.87 13.11
C TRP A 181 -23.99 -8.65 12.51
N THR A 182 -25.26 -8.80 12.18
CA THR A 182 -26.08 -7.69 11.67
C THR A 182 -26.28 -6.62 12.72
N GLY A 183 -26.59 -6.97 13.97
CA GLY A 183 -26.75 -6.02 15.05
C GLY A 183 -25.52 -5.13 15.27
N PHE A 184 -24.32 -5.70 15.13
CA PHE A 184 -23.07 -4.92 15.17
C PHE A 184 -22.98 -3.89 14.04
N PHE A 185 -23.30 -4.29 12.80
CA PHE A 185 -23.29 -3.39 11.64
C PHE A 185 -24.50 -2.45 11.55
N SER A 186 -25.61 -2.74 12.24
CA SER A 186 -26.77 -1.84 12.33
C SER A 186 -26.46 -0.60 13.18
N SER A 187 -25.45 -0.66 14.07
CA SER A 187 -25.10 0.47 14.93
C SER A 187 -24.53 1.65 14.12
N ALA A 188 -24.99 2.87 14.41
CA ALA A 188 -24.54 4.07 13.72
C ALA A 188 -23.01 4.27 13.81
N PHE A 189 -22.41 3.91 14.94
CA PHE A 189 -20.96 3.98 15.12
C PHE A 189 -20.22 3.06 14.14
N THR A 190 -20.61 1.78 14.06
CA THR A 190 -19.99 0.83 13.12
C THR A 190 -20.19 1.27 11.68
N LYS A 191 -21.37 1.80 11.32
CA LYS A 191 -21.64 2.30 9.97
C LYS A 191 -20.70 3.45 9.60
N VAL A 192 -20.63 4.48 10.44
CA VAL A 192 -19.78 5.65 10.22
C VAL A 192 -18.30 5.27 10.22
N PHE A 193 -17.86 4.44 11.16
CA PHE A 193 -16.46 4.05 11.25
C PHE A 193 -16.03 3.19 10.04
N THR A 194 -16.90 2.30 9.56
CA THR A 194 -16.64 1.51 8.36
C THR A 194 -16.53 2.40 7.12
N LEU A 195 -17.38 3.42 6.96
CA LEU A 195 -17.20 4.39 5.86
C LEU A 195 -15.90 5.17 6.00
N LEU A 196 -15.57 5.65 7.20
CA LEU A 196 -14.33 6.36 7.44
C LEU A 196 -13.11 5.48 7.08
N ALA A 197 -13.17 4.18 7.39
CA ALA A 197 -12.17 3.21 6.97
C ALA A 197 -12.14 3.04 5.44
N LEU A 198 -13.28 2.95 4.75
CA LEU A 198 -13.33 2.83 3.29
C LEU A 198 -12.77 4.07 2.57
N PHE A 199 -13.11 5.27 3.02
CA PHE A 199 -12.50 6.50 2.52
C PHE A 199 -10.99 6.55 2.80
N SER A 200 -10.57 6.04 3.96
CA SER A 200 -9.15 5.92 4.29
C SER A 200 -8.44 4.91 3.39
N ILE A 201 -9.06 3.77 3.06
CA ILE A 201 -8.54 2.80 2.07
C ILE A 201 -8.40 3.48 0.71
N LEU A 202 -9.40 4.25 0.25
CA LEU A 202 -9.34 4.95 -1.03
C LEU A 202 -8.07 5.82 -1.11
N ILE A 203 -7.82 6.65 -0.11
CA ILE A 203 -6.66 7.54 -0.10
C ILE A 203 -5.35 6.75 0.08
N HIS A 204 -5.30 5.84 1.06
CA HIS A 204 -4.11 5.07 1.41
C HIS A 204 -3.65 4.19 0.25
N ALA A 205 -4.57 3.41 -0.32
CA ALA A 205 -4.28 2.52 -1.43
C ALA A 205 -4.07 3.28 -2.74
N TRP A 206 -4.75 4.41 -3.00
CA TRP A 206 -4.44 5.24 -4.17
C TRP A 206 -2.98 5.66 -4.15
N ILE A 207 -2.53 6.28 -3.05
CA ILE A 207 -1.17 6.81 -2.94
C ILE A 207 -0.16 5.67 -2.95
N GLY A 208 -0.40 4.60 -2.17
CA GLY A 208 0.49 3.44 -2.10
C GLY A 208 0.62 2.71 -3.45
N MET A 209 -0.49 2.45 -4.13
CA MET A 209 -0.46 1.79 -5.45
C MET A 209 0.17 2.67 -6.51
N TRP A 210 -0.01 3.99 -6.44
CA TRP A 210 0.72 4.90 -7.32
C TRP A 210 2.24 4.74 -7.16
N GLN A 211 2.76 4.69 -5.93
CA GLN A 211 4.19 4.48 -5.66
C GLN A 211 4.68 3.14 -6.23
N VAL A 212 3.91 2.06 -6.04
CA VAL A 212 4.21 0.75 -6.63
C VAL A 212 4.26 0.84 -8.15
N LEU A 213 3.24 1.43 -8.79
CA LEU A 213 3.20 1.54 -10.24
C LEU A 213 4.33 2.41 -10.80
N THR A 214 4.68 3.52 -10.17
CA THR A 214 5.82 4.35 -10.63
C THR A 214 7.16 3.64 -10.48
N ASP A 215 7.30 2.79 -9.46
CA ASP A 215 8.55 2.09 -9.18
C ASP A 215 8.78 0.92 -10.15
N TYR A 216 7.72 0.22 -10.56
CA TYR A 216 7.85 -1.01 -11.37
C TYR A 216 7.32 -0.92 -12.81
N VAL A 217 6.33 -0.06 -13.10
CA VAL A 217 5.73 0.06 -14.45
C VAL A 217 6.33 1.25 -15.20
N LYS A 218 7.33 0.96 -16.05
CA LYS A 218 8.09 1.97 -16.80
C LYS A 218 7.30 2.58 -17.97
N PRO A 219 6.58 1.81 -18.81
CA PRO A 219 5.80 2.38 -19.91
C PRO A 219 4.68 3.28 -19.38
N LEU A 220 4.67 4.55 -19.80
CA LEU A 220 3.72 5.55 -19.29
C LEU A 220 2.27 5.17 -19.58
N ALA A 221 1.95 4.75 -20.80
CA ALA A 221 0.58 4.40 -21.20
C ALA A 221 0.00 3.27 -20.33
N VAL A 222 0.78 2.20 -20.13
CA VAL A 222 0.39 1.07 -19.27
C VAL A 222 0.19 1.54 -17.83
N ARG A 223 1.09 2.37 -17.31
CA ARG A 223 0.98 2.92 -15.95
C ARG A 223 -0.29 3.74 -15.75
N LEU A 224 -0.65 4.60 -16.70
CA LEU A 224 -1.86 5.43 -16.62
C LEU A 224 -3.14 4.59 -16.68
N ILE A 225 -3.18 3.54 -17.52
CA ILE A 225 -4.31 2.62 -17.59
C ILE A 225 -4.48 1.87 -16.27
N LEU A 226 -3.40 1.32 -15.72
CA LEU A 226 -3.43 0.63 -14.42
C LEU A 226 -3.85 1.57 -13.29
N GLN A 227 -3.35 2.80 -13.30
CA GLN A 227 -3.73 3.80 -12.30
C GLN A 227 -5.22 4.14 -12.39
N LEU A 228 -5.78 4.32 -13.59
CA LEU A 228 -7.21 4.52 -13.77
C LEU A 228 -8.03 3.34 -13.25
N ALA A 229 -7.63 2.11 -13.58
CA ALA A 229 -8.31 0.91 -13.12
C ALA A 229 -8.32 0.80 -11.58
N ILE A 230 -7.20 1.12 -10.93
CA ILE A 230 -7.10 1.14 -9.46
C ILE A 230 -8.01 2.21 -8.86
N VAL A 231 -8.03 3.42 -9.41
CA VAL A 231 -8.92 4.49 -8.93
C VAL A 231 -10.38 4.09 -9.06
N VAL A 232 -10.78 3.52 -10.19
CA VAL A 232 -12.14 3.01 -10.40
C VAL A 232 -12.48 1.92 -9.38
N ALA A 233 -11.58 0.96 -9.15
CA ALA A 233 -11.79 -0.09 -8.16
C ALA A 233 -11.96 0.47 -6.74
N LEU A 234 -11.15 1.45 -6.34
CA LEU A 234 -11.25 2.09 -5.02
C LEU A 234 -12.56 2.86 -4.85
N VAL A 235 -13.03 3.55 -5.90
CA VAL A 235 -14.34 4.20 -5.89
C VAL A 235 -15.46 3.17 -5.77
N VAL A 236 -15.36 2.04 -6.49
CA VAL A 236 -16.31 0.92 -6.36
C VAL A 236 -16.32 0.37 -4.94
N TYR A 237 -15.16 0.21 -4.29
CA TYR A 237 -15.09 -0.26 -2.90
C TYR A 237 -15.83 0.66 -1.92
N VAL A 238 -15.68 1.98 -2.06
CA VAL A 238 -16.39 2.95 -1.23
C VAL A 238 -17.90 2.90 -1.48
N ILE A 239 -18.31 2.92 -2.75
CA ILE A 239 -19.74 2.91 -3.12
C ILE A 239 -20.41 1.60 -2.68
N TYR A 240 -19.81 0.46 -3.00
CA TYR A 240 -20.34 -0.84 -2.64
C TYR A 240 -20.38 -1.03 -1.12
N GLY A 241 -19.30 -0.65 -0.41
CA GLY A 241 -19.27 -0.71 1.05
C GLY A 241 -20.31 0.21 1.71
N PHE A 242 -20.57 1.39 1.14
CA PHE A 242 -21.69 2.24 1.56
C PHE A 242 -23.02 1.51 1.43
N VAL A 243 -23.32 0.97 0.23
CA VAL A 243 -24.58 0.26 -0.03
C VAL A 243 -24.77 -0.92 0.91
N VAL A 244 -23.72 -1.72 1.13
CA VAL A 244 -23.75 -2.87 2.04
C VAL A 244 -24.07 -2.44 3.47
N VAL A 245 -23.33 -1.48 4.00
CA VAL A 245 -23.41 -1.11 5.42
C VAL A 245 -24.65 -0.26 5.74
N TRP A 246 -25.13 0.54 4.78
CA TRP A 246 -26.39 1.27 4.92
C TRP A 246 -27.62 0.41 4.66
N GLY A 247 -27.46 -0.72 3.96
CA GLY A 247 -28.53 -1.69 3.72
C GLY A 247 -28.84 -2.62 4.90
N VAL A 248 -28.00 -2.63 5.94
CA VAL A 248 -28.20 -3.40 7.19
C VAL A 248 -29.26 -2.80 8.09
#